data_AF-A0A919E586-F1
#
_entry.id   AF-A0A919E586-F1
#
_cell.length_a   1.000
_cell.length_b   1.000
_cell.length_c   1.000
_cell.angle_alpha   90.00
_cell.angle_beta   90.00
_cell.angle_gamma   90.00
#
_symmetry.space_group_name_H-M   'P 1'
#
loop_
_entity.id
_entity.type
_entity.pdbx_description
1 polymer ?
#
loop_
_entity_poly.entity_id
_entity_poly.type
_entity_poly.pdbx_seq_one_letter_code
_entity_poly.pdbx_strand_id
1 'polypeptide(L)'
;MEPEVLQDMLARIRRWQPFDGDALLEDVGAVLDDCIPTEQHVDELAQRLRGHLVRLVDIAVATGAEQRDTATAGLVERAHAVCREAVPCDRWKAVGYLRRMGWTVQELHERLVVTDCLREAA
;
A
#
# COMPACT_ATOMS: atom_id res chain seq x y z
N MET A 1 -15.94 -27.61 -5.50
CA MET A 1 -15.05 -26.44 -5.68
C MET A 1 -14.76 -26.38 -7.16
N GLU A 2 -15.24 -25.33 -7.83
CA GLU A 2 -15.13 -25.21 -9.29
C GLU A 2 -13.65 -25.13 -9.72
N PRO A 3 -13.27 -25.79 -10.83
CA PRO A 3 -11.87 -25.86 -11.28
C PRO A 3 -11.26 -24.47 -11.56
N GLU A 4 -12.09 -23.48 -11.90
CA GLU A 4 -11.68 -22.09 -12.14
C GLU A 4 -11.21 -21.38 -10.87
N VAL A 5 -11.88 -21.63 -9.73
CA VAL A 5 -11.51 -21.06 -8.43
C VAL A 5 -10.15 -21.60 -7.97
N LEU A 6 -9.90 -22.90 -8.21
CA LEU A 6 -8.62 -23.52 -7.89
C LEU A 6 -7.48 -22.97 -8.75
N GLN A 7 -7.74 -22.71 -10.03
CA GLN A 7 -6.76 -22.09 -10.94
C GLN A 7 -6.42 -20.65 -10.53
N ASP A 8 -7.41 -19.85 -10.14
CA ASP A 8 -7.17 -18.49 -9.65
C ASP A 8 -6.37 -18.49 -8.33
N MET A 9 -6.72 -19.37 -7.39
CA MET A 9 -5.96 -19.52 -6.14
C MET A 9 -4.50 -19.93 -6.40
N LEU A 10 -4.27 -20.91 -7.30
CA LEU A 10 -2.92 -21.32 -7.67
C LEU A 10 -2.14 -20.20 -8.37
N ALA A 11 -2.80 -19.38 -9.21
CA ALA A 11 -2.17 -18.23 -9.83
C ALA A 11 -1.75 -17.19 -8.78
N ARG A 12 -2.59 -16.94 -7.77
CA ARG A 12 -2.28 -16.04 -6.65
C ARG A 12 -1.12 -16.57 -5.80
N ILE A 13 -1.12 -17.86 -5.46
CA ILE A 13 -0.01 -18.49 -4.70
C ILE A 13 1.30 -18.39 -5.48
N ARG A 14 1.29 -18.64 -6.80
CA ARG A 14 2.51 -18.54 -7.62
C ARG A 14 3.04 -17.12 -7.78
N ARG A 15 2.17 -16.12 -7.70
CA ARG A 15 2.54 -14.69 -7.74
C ARG A 15 2.81 -14.11 -6.36
N TRP A 16 2.58 -14.89 -5.30
CA TRP A 16 2.82 -14.45 -3.94
C TRP A 16 4.31 -14.15 -3.79
N GLN A 17 4.60 -12.92 -3.40
CA GLN A 17 5.91 -12.49 -2.98
C GLN A 17 5.85 -12.11 -1.50
N PRO A 18 6.91 -12.38 -0.73
CA PRO A 18 7.01 -11.89 0.62
C PRO A 18 6.80 -10.37 0.71
N PHE A 19 6.42 -9.91 1.90
CA PHE A 19 6.39 -8.48 2.17
C PHE A 19 7.83 -7.93 2.16
N ASP A 20 8.04 -6.91 1.33
CA ASP A 20 9.31 -6.24 1.12
C ASP A 20 9.18 -4.81 1.67
N GLY A 21 9.64 -4.63 2.90
CA GLY A 21 9.58 -3.34 3.61
C GLY A 21 10.52 -2.31 3.01
N ASP A 22 11.69 -2.74 2.51
CA ASP A 22 12.68 -1.85 1.92
C ASP A 22 12.19 -1.22 0.62
N ALA A 23 11.62 -2.03 -0.29
CA ALA A 23 11.04 -1.51 -1.53
C ALA A 23 9.87 -0.55 -1.26
N LEU A 24 9.09 -0.80 -0.19
CA LEU A 24 8.03 0.09 0.25
C LEU A 24 8.59 1.42 0.77
N LEU A 25 9.61 1.38 1.62
CA LEU A 25 10.22 2.58 2.20
C LEU A 25 10.96 3.42 1.14
N GLU A 26 11.56 2.79 0.12
CA GLU A 26 12.13 3.49 -1.02
C GLU A 26 11.05 4.30 -1.78
N ASP A 27 9.90 3.67 -2.06
CA ASP A 27 8.78 4.34 -2.75
C ASP A 27 8.16 5.46 -1.92
N VAL A 28 8.04 5.26 -0.61
CA VAL A 28 7.60 6.31 0.32
C VAL A 28 8.59 7.47 0.32
N GLY A 29 9.89 7.19 0.41
CA GLY A 29 10.95 8.19 0.34
C GLY A 29 10.88 9.00 -0.96
N ALA A 30 10.70 8.33 -2.09
CA ALA A 30 10.61 8.98 -3.40
C ALA A 30 9.46 10.00 -3.54
N VAL A 31 8.37 9.84 -2.78
CA VAL A 31 7.23 10.78 -2.84
C VAL A 31 7.17 11.80 -1.70
N LEU A 32 7.77 11.48 -0.54
CA LEU A 32 7.78 12.35 0.63
C LEU A 32 8.99 13.27 0.68
N ASP A 33 10.06 12.97 -0.07
CA ASP A 33 11.21 13.86 -0.23
C ASP A 33 10.82 15.20 -0.88
N ASP A 34 11.68 16.21 -0.69
CA ASP A 34 11.52 17.55 -1.26
C ASP A 34 11.70 17.58 -2.78
N CYS A 35 12.29 16.53 -3.35
CA CYS A 35 12.39 16.34 -4.79
C CYS A 35 11.03 16.01 -5.41
N ILE A 36 10.54 16.91 -6.28
CA ILE A 36 9.26 16.69 -6.99
C ILE A 36 9.48 15.66 -8.12
N PRO A 37 8.74 14.53 -8.13
CA PRO A 37 8.86 13.53 -9.20
C PRO A 37 8.47 14.13 -10.55
N THR A 38 9.11 13.65 -11.61
CA THR A 38 8.76 14.02 -12.99
C THR A 38 7.42 13.39 -13.37
N GLU A 39 6.68 13.98 -14.31
CA GLU A 39 5.34 13.51 -14.70
C GLU A 39 5.33 12.03 -15.11
N GLN A 40 6.36 11.56 -15.81
CA GLN A 40 6.49 10.14 -16.18
C GLN A 40 6.55 9.21 -14.96
N HIS A 41 7.19 9.64 -13.88
CA HIS A 41 7.35 8.82 -12.67
C HIS A 41 6.14 8.93 -11.73
N VAL A 42 5.25 9.91 -11.92
CA VAL A 42 4.08 10.10 -11.06
C VAL A 42 3.13 8.91 -11.13
N ASP A 43 2.82 8.45 -12.35
CA ASP A 43 1.91 7.33 -12.54
C ASP A 43 2.51 6.00 -12.06
N GLU A 44 3.79 5.80 -12.32
CA GLU A 44 4.54 4.61 -11.86
C GLU A 44 4.58 4.54 -10.32
N LEU A 45 4.92 5.65 -9.66
CA LEU A 45 4.92 5.75 -8.20
C LEU A 45 3.51 5.58 -7.63
N ALA A 46 2.48 6.17 -8.26
CA ALA A 46 1.10 5.99 -7.84
C ALA A 46 0.67 4.51 -7.92
N GLN A 47 1.10 3.79 -8.95
CA GLN A 47 0.78 2.36 -9.10
C GLN A 47 1.51 1.52 -8.05
N ARG A 48 2.81 1.76 -7.84
CA ARG A 48 3.62 1.05 -6.83
C ARG A 48 3.09 1.28 -5.42
N LEU A 49 2.84 2.53 -5.04
CA LEU A 49 2.29 2.89 -3.73
C LEU A 49 0.89 2.30 -3.50
N ARG A 50 0.01 2.25 -4.52
CA ARG A 50 -1.26 1.52 -4.39
C ARG A 50 -1.04 0.04 -4.14
N GLY A 51 -0.09 -0.58 -4.83
CA GLY A 51 0.27 -1.98 -4.62
C GLY A 51 0.71 -2.25 -3.18
N HIS A 52 1.61 -1.41 -2.65
CA HIS A 52 2.04 -1.45 -1.25
C HIS A 52 0.88 -1.28 -0.28
N LEU A 53 0.03 -0.28 -0.53
CA LEU A 53 -1.08 0.04 0.35
C LEU A 53 -2.13 -1.08 0.40
N VAL A 54 -2.46 -1.67 -0.75
CA VAL A 54 -3.33 -2.86 -0.82
C VAL A 54 -2.72 -4.02 -0.04
N ARG A 55 -1.41 -4.27 -0.21
CA ARG A 55 -0.72 -5.35 0.51
C ARG A 55 -0.74 -5.14 2.03
N LEU A 56 -0.53 -3.91 2.52
CA LEU A 56 -0.62 -3.60 3.95
C LEU A 56 -2.04 -3.81 4.49
N VAL A 57 -3.06 -3.38 3.73
CA VAL A 57 -4.47 -3.63 4.09
C VAL A 57 -4.77 -5.13 4.16
N ASP A 58 -4.32 -5.90 3.17
CA ASP A 58 -4.49 -7.36 3.16
C ASP A 58 -3.85 -8.00 4.40
N ILE A 59 -2.65 -7.55 4.81
CA ILE A 59 -1.99 -8.01 6.04
C ILE A 59 -2.80 -7.61 7.28
N ALA A 60 -3.27 -6.37 7.36
CA ALA A 60 -4.07 -5.88 8.49
C ALA A 60 -5.35 -6.72 8.66
N VAL A 61 -6.02 -7.04 7.55
CA VAL A 61 -7.23 -7.88 7.54
C VAL A 61 -6.89 -9.33 7.87
N ALA A 62 -5.87 -9.92 7.25
CA ALA A 62 -5.49 -11.32 7.45
C ALA A 62 -5.02 -11.60 8.88
N THR A 63 -4.37 -10.63 9.52
CA THR A 63 -3.95 -10.72 10.93
C THR A 63 -5.08 -10.36 11.89
N GLY A 64 -6.19 -9.76 11.41
CA GLY A 64 -7.27 -9.22 12.24
C GLY A 64 -6.85 -7.98 13.06
N ALA A 65 -5.82 -7.26 12.62
CA ALA A 65 -5.32 -6.07 13.31
C ALA A 65 -6.37 -4.95 13.33
N GLU A 66 -7.11 -4.75 12.23
CA GLU A 66 -8.16 -3.73 12.16
C GLU A 66 -9.28 -3.95 13.19
N GLN A 67 -9.61 -5.21 13.51
CA GLN A 67 -10.63 -5.54 14.51
C GLN A 67 -10.16 -5.27 15.94
N ARG A 68 -8.86 -5.44 16.20
CA ARG A 68 -8.28 -5.32 17.55
C ARG A 68 -7.80 -3.92 17.88
N ASP A 69 -7.50 -3.12 16.85
CA ASP A 69 -6.92 -1.80 16.98
C ASP A 69 -7.67 -0.78 16.13
N THR A 70 -8.37 0.13 16.81
CA THR A 70 -9.17 1.19 16.16
C THR A 70 -8.32 2.15 15.34
N ALA A 71 -7.05 2.35 15.70
CA ALA A 71 -6.14 3.16 14.89
C ALA A 71 -5.84 2.48 13.54
N THR A 72 -5.56 1.18 13.54
CA THR A 72 -5.39 0.37 12.32
C THR A 72 -6.66 0.37 11.49
N ALA A 73 -7.85 0.24 12.09
CA ALA A 73 -9.12 0.34 11.34
C ALA A 73 -9.25 1.68 10.60
N GLY A 74 -8.99 2.79 11.28
CA GLY A 74 -9.05 4.12 10.67
C GLY A 74 -8.02 4.30 9.53
N LEU A 75 -6.84 3.70 9.65
CA LEU A 75 -5.82 3.71 8.61
C LEU A 75 -6.23 2.85 7.40
N VAL A 76 -6.87 1.69 7.61
CA VAL A 76 -7.43 0.85 6.54
C VAL A 76 -8.54 1.58 5.79
N GLU A 77 -9.42 2.29 6.48
CA GLU A 77 -10.46 3.10 5.83
C GLU A 77 -9.86 4.22 4.98
N ARG A 78 -8.85 4.94 5.52
CA ARG A 78 -8.13 5.98 4.80
C ARG A 78 -7.42 5.41 3.56
N ALA A 79 -6.80 4.25 3.70
CA ALA A 79 -6.16 3.53 2.62
C ALA A 79 -7.13 3.22 1.47
N HIS A 80 -8.32 2.69 1.81
CA HIS A 80 -9.37 2.45 0.83
C HIS A 80 -9.87 3.73 0.16
N ALA A 81 -10.04 4.82 0.91
CA ALA A 81 -10.48 6.10 0.36
C ALA A 81 -9.48 6.63 -0.67
N VAL A 82 -8.19 6.68 -0.31
CA VAL A 82 -7.12 7.15 -1.19
C VAL A 82 -6.94 6.26 -2.43
N CYS A 83 -7.05 4.93 -2.31
CA CYS A 83 -6.96 4.03 -3.45
C CYS A 83 -8.11 4.18 -4.47
N ARG A 84 -9.27 4.66 -4.04
CA ARG A 84 -10.45 4.88 -4.91
C ARG A 84 -10.41 6.23 -5.63
N GLU A 85 -9.55 7.16 -5.21
CA GLU A 85 -9.37 8.42 -5.90
C GLU A 85 -8.66 8.20 -7.24
N ALA A 86 -9.18 8.82 -8.31
CA ALA A 86 -8.48 8.87 -9.58
C ALA A 86 -7.24 9.75 -9.45
N VAL A 87 -6.15 9.40 -10.15
CA VAL A 87 -4.96 10.28 -10.21
C VAL A 87 -5.37 11.59 -10.89
N PRO A 88 -5.16 12.75 -10.24
CA PRO A 88 -5.43 14.02 -10.89
C PRO A 88 -4.53 14.25 -12.10
N CYS A 89 -5.07 14.76 -13.21
CA CYS A 89 -4.26 15.11 -14.39
C CYS A 89 -3.43 16.39 -14.20
N ASP A 90 -3.78 17.23 -13.22
CA ASP A 90 -2.99 18.41 -12.87
C ASP A 90 -1.77 18.00 -12.05
N ARG A 91 -0.58 18.43 -12.48
CA ARG A 91 0.70 18.03 -11.89
C ARG A 91 0.78 18.26 -10.38
N TRP A 92 0.37 19.43 -9.89
CA TRP A 92 0.47 19.75 -8.47
C TRP A 92 -0.54 18.97 -7.64
N LYS A 93 -1.74 18.75 -8.18
CA LYS A 93 -2.73 17.85 -7.55
C LYS A 93 -2.25 16.40 -7.54
N ALA A 94 -1.56 15.94 -8.58
CA ALA A 94 -1.00 14.61 -8.66
C ALA A 94 0.12 14.39 -7.62
N VAL A 95 1.01 15.37 -7.47
CA VAL A 95 2.04 15.36 -6.41
C VAL A 95 1.40 15.37 -5.02
N GLY A 96 0.37 16.20 -4.80
CA GLY A 96 -0.37 16.21 -3.52
C GLY A 96 -1.08 14.88 -3.25
N TYR A 97 -1.64 14.25 -4.27
CA TYR A 97 -2.21 12.91 -4.20
C TYR A 97 -1.16 11.86 -3.82
N LEU A 98 0.01 11.86 -4.47
CA LEU A 98 1.12 10.96 -4.15
C LEU A 98 1.59 11.12 -2.71
N ARG A 99 1.75 12.37 -2.22
CA ARG A 99 2.16 12.62 -0.84
C ARG A 99 1.14 12.10 0.17
N ARG A 100 -0.16 12.30 -0.08
CA ARG A 100 -1.21 11.73 0.78
C ARG A 100 -1.17 10.20 0.79
N MET A 101 -0.93 9.59 -0.36
CA MET A 101 -0.78 8.14 -0.47
C MET A 101 0.48 7.63 0.26
N GLY A 102 1.62 8.29 0.07
CA GLY A 102 2.88 7.98 0.75
C GLY A 102 2.75 8.06 2.27
N TRP A 103 2.14 9.12 2.80
CA TRP A 103 1.84 9.24 4.23
C TRP A 103 0.94 8.10 4.73
N THR A 104 -0.11 7.76 3.99
CA THR A 104 -1.03 6.68 4.38
C THR A 104 -0.32 5.32 4.40
N VAL A 105 0.56 5.06 3.43
CA VAL A 105 1.41 3.86 3.40
C VAL A 105 2.32 3.83 4.61
N GLN A 106 3.04 4.92 4.89
CA GLN A 106 3.98 4.97 6.01
C GLN A 106 3.28 4.79 7.37
N GLU A 107 2.19 5.49 7.62
CA GLU A 107 1.44 5.39 8.88
C GLU A 107 0.90 3.97 9.11
N LEU A 108 0.35 3.34 8.06
CA LEU A 108 -0.16 1.97 8.17
C LEU A 108 0.99 0.97 8.35
N HIS A 109 2.10 1.14 7.65
CA HIS A 109 3.30 0.33 7.82
C HIS A 109 3.81 0.39 9.26
N GLU A 110 4.08 1.60 9.78
CA GLU A 110 4.56 1.83 11.14
C GLU A 110 3.58 1.24 12.17
N ARG A 111 2.28 1.41 11.96
CA ARG A 111 1.28 0.83 12.88
C ARG A 111 1.34 -0.69 12.90
N LEU A 112 1.46 -1.34 11.75
CA LEU A 112 1.53 -2.79 11.65
C LEU A 112 2.86 -3.37 12.17
N VAL A 113 3.96 -2.62 12.10
CA VAL A 113 5.22 -2.94 12.82
C VAL A 113 4.95 -2.92 14.32
N VAL A 114 4.38 -1.83 14.85
CA VAL A 114 4.12 -1.68 16.29
C VAL A 114 3.16 -2.74 16.84
N THR A 115 2.26 -3.29 16.02
CA THR A 115 1.35 -4.39 16.41
C THR A 115 1.89 -5.79 16.10
N ASP A 116 3.17 -5.94 15.75
CA ASP A 116 3.81 -7.21 15.38
C ASP A 116 3.05 -7.99 14.28
N CYS A 117 2.44 -7.26 13.34
CA CYS A 117 1.64 -7.83 12.26
C CYS A 117 2.41 -7.99 10.95
N LEU A 118 3.63 -7.45 10.85
CA LEU A 118 4.50 -7.58 9.69
C LEU A 118 5.55 -8.67 9.90
N ARG A 119 5.82 -9.41 8.84
CA ARG A 119 6.92 -10.36 8.77
C ARG A 119 7.66 -10.10 7.46
N GLU A 120 8.84 -9.49 7.58
CA GLU A 120 9.68 -9.15 6.44
C GLU A 120 10.41 -10.39 5.90
N ALA A 121 10.67 -10.41 4.59
CA ALA A 121 11.64 -11.34 4.03
C ALA A 121 13.06 -10.89 4.43
N ALA A 122 13.81 -11.82 5.02
CA ALA A 122 15.23 -11.67 5.31
C ALA A 122 16.11 -11.94 4.08
#